data_AF-A0AAU4M5T6-F1
#
_entry.id   AF-A0AAU4M5T6-F1
#
_cell.length_a   1.000
_cell.length_b   1.000
_cell.length_c   1.000
_cell.angle_alpha   90.00
_cell.angle_beta   90.00
_cell.angle_gamma   90.00
#
_symmetry.space_group_name_H-M   'P 1'
#
loop_
_entity.id
_entity.type
_entity.pdbx_description
1 polymer ?
#
loop_
_entity_poly.entity_id
_entity_poly.type
_entity_poly.pdbx_seq_one_letter_code
_entity_poly.pdbx_strand_id
1 'polypeptide(L)'
;MAARAWWLECDGRVDWPALPLEPEFEGEQLGKFVARVLVGETQLWREGIGHARRWFEETGGLDVPYSALVGESGNYPLGKWLSDRRSENADGELASYRVAMLDALGMIWSVSDARFEAGLDWARVWAKDHGGSLAAPARASIGGYAIGTWLSELRAAAQVPAEEQGALDPEWRRQLEEIDPWWCPA
;
A
#
# COMPACT_ATOMS: atom_id res chain seq x y z
N MET A 1 -12.73 6.95 -5.23
CA MET A 1 -12.46 8.05 -6.20
C MET A 1 -12.14 9.40 -5.52
N ALA A 2 -12.66 9.72 -4.33
CA ALA A 2 -12.43 11.02 -3.67
C ALA A 2 -11.14 11.15 -2.82
N ALA A 3 -10.61 10.06 -2.25
CA ALA A 3 -9.49 10.11 -1.30
C ALA A 3 -8.14 10.56 -1.92
N ARG A 4 -7.90 10.24 -3.20
CA ARG A 4 -6.66 10.63 -3.91
C ARG A 4 -6.67 12.09 -4.35
N ALA A 5 -7.85 12.70 -4.50
CA ALA A 5 -8.01 14.10 -4.91
C ALA A 5 -7.90 15.06 -3.71
N TRP A 6 -8.49 14.73 -2.57
CA TRP A 6 -8.46 15.56 -1.36
C TRP A 6 -7.05 15.67 -0.73
N TRP A 7 -6.21 14.64 -0.87
CA TRP A 7 -4.82 14.63 -0.37
C TRP A 7 -3.88 15.57 -1.14
N LEU A 8 -4.11 15.76 -2.44
CA LEU A 8 -3.30 16.66 -3.28
C LEU A 8 -3.65 18.14 -3.09
N GLU A 9 -4.83 18.46 -2.54
CA GLU A 9 -5.30 19.84 -2.34
C GLU A 9 -4.87 20.46 -1.00
N CYS A 10 -4.49 19.67 0.01
CA CYS A 10 -4.18 20.15 1.36
C CYS A 10 -2.69 20.43 1.64
N ASP A 11 -1.80 20.23 0.66
CA ASP A 11 -0.33 20.39 0.80
C ASP A 11 0.25 19.76 2.09
N GLY A 12 -0.38 18.68 2.56
CA GLY A 12 0.03 17.91 3.75
C GLY A 12 -0.18 18.56 5.13
N ARG A 13 -1.05 19.59 5.30
CA ARG A 13 -1.24 20.24 6.62
C ARG A 13 -2.70 20.25 7.10
N VAL A 14 -2.96 19.71 8.29
CA VAL A 14 -4.26 19.77 8.99
C VAL A 14 -4.06 20.38 10.39
N ASP A 15 -4.94 21.30 10.78
CA ASP A 15 -4.95 21.98 12.09
C ASP A 15 -5.98 21.33 13.03
N TRP A 16 -5.48 20.36 13.79
CA TRP A 16 -6.19 19.40 14.67
C TRP A 16 -6.91 19.91 15.94
N PRO A 17 -6.83 21.18 16.39
CA PRO A 17 -7.55 21.61 17.60
C PRO A 17 -8.97 22.13 17.38
N ALA A 18 -9.44 22.31 16.14
CA ALA A 18 -10.60 23.14 15.84
C ALA A 18 -11.90 22.41 15.40
N LEU A 19 -11.99 21.07 15.48
CA LEU A 19 -13.10 20.35 14.82
C LEU A 19 -14.31 19.95 15.72
N PRO A 20 -15.54 19.98 15.15
CA PRO A 20 -16.82 19.69 15.85
C PRO A 20 -17.08 18.18 16.09
N LEU A 21 -18.07 17.89 16.97
CA LEU A 21 -18.21 16.66 17.77
C LEU A 21 -19.20 15.56 17.26
N GLU A 22 -19.77 15.64 16.06
CA GLU A 22 -20.74 14.64 15.54
C GLU A 22 -20.15 13.76 14.42
N PRO A 23 -20.54 12.48 14.27
CA PRO A 23 -19.67 11.45 13.69
C PRO A 23 -19.84 11.28 12.18
N GLU A 24 -18.96 11.93 11.41
CA GLU A 24 -18.63 11.54 10.04
C GLU A 24 -17.09 11.42 9.95
N PHE A 25 -16.62 10.30 9.40
CA PHE A 25 -15.24 9.84 9.52
C PHE A 25 -14.28 10.65 8.63
N GLU A 26 -13.60 11.64 9.23
CA GLU A 26 -12.41 12.30 8.70
C GLU A 26 -11.36 12.53 9.81
N GLY A 27 -10.08 12.36 9.45
CA GLY A 27 -8.79 12.51 10.18
C GLY A 27 -8.76 12.66 11.71
N GLU A 28 -9.45 13.64 12.30
CA GLU A 28 -9.31 14.01 13.71
C GLU A 28 -10.23 13.19 14.63
N GLN A 29 -11.42 12.82 14.14
CA GLN A 29 -12.30 11.92 14.86
C GLN A 29 -11.73 10.51 14.93
N LEU A 30 -10.93 10.14 13.93
CA LEU A 30 -10.17 8.91 13.89
C LEU A 30 -9.09 8.88 14.97
N GLY A 31 -8.39 9.99 15.19
CA GLY A 31 -7.43 10.12 16.30
C GLY A 31 -8.07 9.97 17.68
N LYS A 32 -9.25 10.58 17.91
CA LYS A 32 -10.03 10.45 19.15
C LYS A 32 -10.61 9.04 19.34
N PHE A 33 -11.08 8.43 18.25
CA PHE A 33 -11.54 7.04 18.22
C PHE A 33 -10.39 6.07 18.56
N VAL A 34 -9.25 6.20 17.88
CA VAL A 34 -8.03 5.42 18.13
C VAL A 34 -7.57 5.59 19.58
N ALA A 35 -7.48 6.82 20.09
CA ALA A 35 -7.06 7.08 21.47
C ALA A 35 -7.99 6.42 22.50
N ARG A 36 -9.31 6.47 22.29
CA ARG A 36 -10.31 5.85 23.18
C ARG A 36 -10.23 4.33 23.16
N VAL A 37 -10.07 3.72 21.97
CA VAL A 37 -9.96 2.26 21.82
C VAL A 37 -8.66 1.74 22.43
N LEU A 38 -7.55 2.47 22.26
CA LEU A 38 -6.23 2.08 22.79
C LEU A 38 -6.16 1.97 24.32
N VAL A 39 -7.07 2.62 25.08
CA VAL A 39 -7.08 2.56 26.55
C VAL A 39 -7.24 1.12 27.08
N GLY A 40 -7.99 0.27 26.37
CA GLY A 40 -8.21 -1.13 26.73
C GLY A 40 -7.19 -2.12 26.13
N GLU A 41 -6.25 -1.65 25.31
CA GLU A 41 -5.39 -2.51 24.51
C GLU A 41 -4.14 -3.01 25.25
N THR A 42 -3.63 -4.15 24.78
CA THR A 42 -2.36 -4.68 25.27
C THR A 42 -1.22 -3.69 25.02
N GLN A 43 -0.22 -3.68 25.90
CA GLN A 43 0.94 -2.81 25.76
C GLN A 43 1.65 -3.02 24.41
N LEU A 44 1.79 -4.26 23.97
CA LEU A 44 2.40 -4.63 22.69
C LEU A 44 1.67 -4.02 21.48
N TRP A 45 0.33 -4.01 21.51
CA TRP A 45 -0.48 -3.39 20.44
C TRP A 45 -0.32 -1.87 20.44
N ARG A 46 -0.39 -1.24 21.62
CA ARG A 46 -0.21 0.21 21.77
C ARG A 46 1.16 0.67 21.27
N GLU A 47 2.22 -0.05 21.63
CA GLU A 47 3.58 0.23 21.16
C GLU A 47 3.69 0.11 19.64
N GLY A 48 3.13 -0.96 19.05
CA GLY A 48 3.16 -1.17 17.61
C GLY A 48 2.42 -0.09 16.81
N ILE A 49 1.21 0.26 17.23
CA ILE A 49 0.44 1.35 16.62
C ILE A 49 1.16 2.70 16.78
N GLY A 50 1.76 2.96 17.95
CA GLY A 50 2.54 4.17 18.18
C GLY A 50 3.74 4.28 17.24
N HIS A 51 4.44 3.17 17.00
CA HIS A 51 5.56 3.12 16.06
C HIS A 51 5.13 3.23 14.60
N ALA A 52 4.04 2.56 14.19
CA ALA A 52 3.47 2.68 12.85
C ALA A 52 3.07 4.14 12.56
N ARG A 53 2.40 4.81 13.51
CA ARG A 53 2.02 6.22 13.38
C ARG A 53 3.23 7.12 13.17
N ARG A 54 4.29 6.98 13.98
CA ARG A 54 5.51 7.78 13.81
C ARG A 54 6.19 7.53 12.47
N TRP A 55 6.29 6.27 12.06
CA TRP A 55 6.84 5.93 10.75
C TRP A 55 6.07 6.61 9.61
N PHE A 56 4.73 6.58 9.68
CA PHE A 56 3.88 7.26 8.72
C PHE A 56 4.11 8.78 8.72
N GLU A 57 4.21 9.42 9.90
CA GLU A 57 4.51 10.85 10.02
C GLU A 57 5.86 11.22 9.39
N GLU A 58 6.85 10.34 9.48
CA GLU A 58 8.21 10.57 8.96
C GLU A 58 8.34 10.29 7.45
N THR A 59 7.60 9.31 6.94
CA THR A 59 7.82 8.78 5.57
C THR A 59 6.64 8.98 4.62
N GLY A 60 5.46 9.31 5.15
CA GLY A 60 4.22 9.47 4.39
C GLY A 60 3.53 8.15 4.01
N GLY A 61 3.98 6.99 4.49
CA GLY A 61 3.36 5.69 4.19
C GLY A 61 3.83 4.54 5.09
N LEU A 62 3.18 3.38 5.01
CA LEU A 62 3.50 2.18 5.79
C LEU A 62 4.16 1.06 4.97
N ASP A 63 4.92 1.42 3.94
CA ASP A 63 5.85 0.48 3.26
C ASP A 63 7.12 0.30 4.11
N VAL A 64 6.96 -0.40 5.23
CA VAL A 64 8.05 -0.63 6.18
C VAL A 64 8.84 -1.88 5.78
N PRO A 65 10.18 -1.79 5.60
CA PRO A 65 11.01 -2.97 5.37
C PRO A 65 10.87 -3.99 6.50
N TYR A 66 10.82 -5.29 6.19
CA TYR A 66 10.63 -6.34 7.20
C TYR A 66 11.66 -6.28 8.34
N SER A 67 12.91 -5.90 8.03
CA SER A 67 14.01 -5.76 8.99
C SER A 67 14.03 -4.46 9.78
N ALA A 68 13.08 -3.54 9.54
CA ALA A 68 13.09 -2.23 10.19
C ALA A 68 12.90 -2.37 11.71
N LEU A 69 13.89 -1.85 12.44
CA LEU A 69 13.87 -1.69 13.88
C LEU A 69 13.71 -0.21 14.22
N VAL A 70 12.79 0.10 15.14
CA VAL A 70 12.43 1.48 15.52
C VAL A 70 12.41 1.66 17.04
N GLY A 71 12.12 2.89 17.48
CA GLY A 71 12.15 3.29 18.88
C GLY A 71 13.51 3.80 19.31
N GLU A 72 13.58 4.40 20.50
CA GLU A 72 14.79 5.08 21.01
C GLU A 72 16.00 4.15 21.07
N SER A 73 15.77 2.87 21.37
CA SER A 73 16.82 1.84 21.41
C SER A 73 17.01 1.10 20.08
N GLY A 74 16.20 1.41 19.05
CA GLY A 74 16.24 0.73 17.76
C GLY A 74 16.01 -0.78 17.88
N ASN A 75 15.10 -1.21 18.76
CA ASN A 75 14.88 -2.62 19.08
C ASN A 75 13.47 -3.11 18.76
N TYR A 76 12.53 -2.21 18.44
CA TYR A 76 11.16 -2.59 18.14
C TYR A 76 11.04 -3.05 16.68
N PRO A 77 10.65 -4.30 16.40
CA PRO A 77 10.63 -4.84 15.05
C PRO A 77 9.34 -4.46 14.30
N LEU A 78 9.22 -3.18 13.91
CA LEU A 78 8.02 -2.65 13.27
C LEU A 78 7.70 -3.37 11.95
N GLY A 79 8.72 -3.65 11.13
CA GLY A 79 8.53 -4.36 9.86
C GLY A 79 7.92 -5.75 10.05
N LYS A 80 8.47 -6.52 10.98
CA LYS A 80 7.90 -7.81 11.37
C LYS A 80 6.50 -7.66 11.98
N TRP A 81 6.31 -6.70 12.89
CA TRP A 81 5.02 -6.48 13.54
C TRP A 81 3.91 -6.20 12.53
N LEU A 82 4.16 -5.35 11.52
CA LEU A 82 3.21 -5.09 10.43
C LEU A 82 3.00 -6.33 9.55
N SER A 83 4.06 -7.10 9.27
CA SER A 83 3.94 -8.37 8.54
C SER A 83 3.01 -9.35 9.25
N ASP A 84 3.15 -9.47 10.57
CA ASP A 84 2.30 -10.36 11.38
C ASP A 84 0.83 -9.91 11.32
N ARG A 85 0.56 -8.59 11.31
CA ARG A 85 -0.81 -8.06 11.14
C ARG A 85 -1.40 -8.39 9.76
N ARG A 86 -0.59 -8.33 8.70
CA ARG A 86 -1.04 -8.70 7.35
C ARG A 86 -1.47 -10.17 7.30
N SER A 87 -0.66 -11.05 7.87
CA SER A 87 -0.99 -12.48 7.99
C SER A 87 -2.28 -12.69 8.79
N GLU A 88 -2.38 -12.13 9.99
CA GLU A 88 -3.59 -12.25 10.82
C GLU A 88 -4.86 -11.73 10.15
N ASN A 89 -4.76 -10.66 9.35
CA ASN A 89 -5.90 -10.14 8.60
C ASN A 89 -6.29 -11.06 7.44
N ALA A 90 -5.31 -11.60 6.72
CA ALA A 90 -5.55 -12.58 5.65
C ALA A 90 -6.19 -13.86 6.18
N ASP A 91 -5.80 -14.28 7.40
CA ASP A 91 -6.35 -15.44 8.09
C ASP A 91 -7.71 -15.16 8.78
N GLY A 92 -8.17 -13.90 8.78
CA GLY A 92 -9.42 -13.48 9.43
C GLY A 92 -9.36 -13.45 10.97
N GLU A 93 -8.16 -13.51 11.54
CA GLU A 93 -7.91 -13.54 12.99
C GLU A 93 -7.78 -12.13 13.59
N LEU A 94 -7.47 -11.13 12.76
CA LEU A 94 -7.34 -9.75 13.22
C LEU A 94 -8.71 -9.13 13.48
N ALA A 95 -8.95 -8.71 14.72
CA ALA A 95 -10.20 -8.07 15.10
C ALA A 95 -10.54 -6.87 14.20
N SER A 96 -11.81 -6.73 13.80
CA SER A 96 -12.24 -5.70 12.84
C SER A 96 -11.89 -4.26 13.24
N TYR A 97 -11.94 -3.94 14.54
CA TYR A 97 -11.53 -2.61 15.00
C TYR A 97 -10.02 -2.37 14.83
N ARG A 98 -9.19 -3.41 14.91
CA ARG A 98 -7.73 -3.34 14.68
C ARG A 98 -7.41 -3.12 13.21
N VAL A 99 -8.17 -3.78 12.33
CA VAL A 99 -8.13 -3.52 10.88
C VAL A 99 -8.44 -2.06 10.60
N ALA A 100 -9.57 -1.55 11.12
CA ALA A 100 -9.96 -0.15 10.95
C ALA A 100 -8.93 0.85 11.48
N MET A 101 -8.25 0.54 12.60
CA MET A 101 -7.18 1.37 13.15
C MET A 101 -5.91 1.36 12.30
N LEU A 102 -5.61 0.27 11.60
CA LEU A 102 -4.47 0.17 10.70
C LEU A 102 -4.80 0.81 9.34
N ASP A 103 -6.01 0.60 8.82
CA ASP A 103 -6.54 1.30 7.64
C ASP A 103 -6.43 2.81 7.78
N ALA A 104 -6.82 3.32 8.95
CA ALA A 104 -6.70 4.71 9.34
C ALA A 104 -5.28 5.30 9.21
N LEU A 105 -4.26 4.47 9.41
CA LEU A 105 -2.85 4.84 9.31
C LEU A 105 -2.27 4.60 7.91
N GLY A 106 -3.09 4.20 6.94
CA GLY A 106 -2.64 3.88 5.58
C GLY A 106 -1.97 2.51 5.47
N MET A 107 -2.46 1.51 6.22
CA MET A 107 -1.93 0.16 6.16
C MET A 107 -1.96 -0.43 4.75
N ILE A 108 -0.82 -0.98 4.34
CA ILE A 108 -0.71 -1.77 3.11
C ILE A 108 -0.92 -3.22 3.49
N TRP A 109 -2.10 -3.78 3.21
CA TRP A 109 -2.42 -5.18 3.53
C TRP A 109 -1.75 -6.17 2.59
N SER A 110 -1.74 -5.85 1.29
CA SER A 110 -1.00 -6.59 0.27
C SER A 110 0.07 -5.68 -0.34
N VAL A 111 1.33 -5.95 0.02
CA VAL A 111 2.48 -5.21 -0.53
C VAL A 111 2.64 -5.49 -2.02
N SER A 112 2.31 -6.70 -2.46
CA SER A 112 2.35 -7.08 -3.86
C SER A 112 1.31 -6.32 -4.68
N ASP A 113 0.07 -6.18 -4.18
CA ASP A 113 -0.98 -5.42 -4.86
C ASP A 113 -0.62 -3.94 -4.93
N ALA A 114 -0.14 -3.35 -3.82
CA ALA A 114 0.29 -1.95 -3.81
C ALA A 114 1.43 -1.68 -4.81
N ARG A 115 2.40 -2.60 -4.92
CA ARG A 115 3.48 -2.51 -5.92
C ARG A 115 2.96 -2.67 -7.34
N PHE A 116 2.01 -3.58 -7.56
CA PHE A 116 1.39 -3.78 -8.85
C PHE A 116 0.63 -2.55 -9.30
N GLU A 117 -0.23 -1.97 -8.45
CA GLU A 117 -0.98 -0.74 -8.73
C GLU A 117 -0.07 0.45 -9.04
N ALA A 118 1.03 0.60 -8.28
CA ALA A 118 2.02 1.62 -8.56
C ALA A 118 2.68 1.41 -9.94
N GLY A 119 3.03 0.17 -10.28
CA GLY A 119 3.56 -0.18 -11.60
C GLY A 119 2.56 0.05 -12.72
N LEU A 120 1.29 -0.25 -12.48
CA LEU A 120 0.18 -0.05 -13.42
C LEU A 120 -0.05 1.42 -13.71
N ASP A 121 0.04 2.30 -12.71
CA ASP A 121 0.01 3.75 -12.91
C ASP A 121 1.16 4.21 -13.84
N TRP A 122 2.39 3.71 -13.64
CA TRP A 122 3.51 3.98 -14.55
C TRP A 122 3.31 3.37 -15.94
N ALA A 123 2.68 2.20 -16.03
CA ALA A 123 2.35 1.55 -17.29
C ALA A 123 1.36 2.39 -18.12
N ARG A 124 0.35 2.98 -17.47
CA ARG A 124 -0.60 3.90 -18.12
C ARG A 124 0.11 5.16 -18.66
N VAL A 125 1.04 5.72 -17.89
CA VAL A 125 1.86 6.87 -18.34
C VAL A 125 2.72 6.46 -19.53
N TRP A 126 3.42 5.33 -19.44
CA TRP A 126 4.24 4.81 -20.54
C TRP A 126 3.41 4.60 -21.81
N ALA A 127 2.28 3.90 -21.71
CA ALA A 127 1.41 3.60 -22.84
C ALA A 127 0.90 4.89 -23.50
N LYS A 128 0.49 5.89 -22.71
CA LYS A 128 0.07 7.21 -23.23
C LYS A 128 1.15 7.85 -24.11
N ASP A 129 2.41 7.77 -23.71
CA ASP A 129 3.54 8.36 -24.45
C ASP A 129 3.98 7.51 -25.66
N HIS A 130 3.54 6.25 -25.73
CA HIS A 130 3.96 5.27 -26.76
C HIS A 130 2.77 4.70 -27.56
N GLY A 131 1.74 5.52 -27.80
CA GLY A 131 0.63 5.16 -28.69
C GLY A 131 -0.28 4.04 -28.17
N GLY A 132 -0.38 3.91 -26.85
CA GLY A 132 -1.14 2.87 -26.17
C GLY A 132 -0.38 1.57 -25.93
N SER A 133 0.89 1.46 -26.36
CA SER A 133 1.62 0.20 -26.26
C SER A 133 2.43 0.05 -24.98
N LEU A 134 2.41 -1.16 -24.41
CA LEU A 134 3.28 -1.64 -23.34
C LEU A 134 4.51 -2.39 -23.87
N ALA A 135 4.85 -2.26 -25.15
CA ALA A 135 6.07 -2.83 -25.74
C ALA A 135 7.35 -2.07 -25.31
N ALA A 136 7.56 -1.90 -24.00
CA ALA A 136 8.74 -1.26 -23.46
C ALA A 136 10.00 -2.14 -23.63
N PRO A 137 11.14 -1.58 -24.08
CA PRO A 137 12.43 -2.26 -24.03
C PRO A 137 12.79 -2.71 -22.60
N ALA A 138 13.51 -3.83 -22.46
CA ALA A 138 13.81 -4.41 -21.14
C ALA A 138 14.53 -3.45 -20.16
N ARG A 139 15.33 -2.50 -20.67
CA ARG A 139 16.04 -1.50 -19.85
C ARG A 139 15.35 -0.13 -19.80
N ALA A 140 14.11 -0.04 -20.28
CA ALA A 140 13.37 1.20 -20.27
C ALA A 140 13.04 1.63 -18.83
N SER A 141 13.09 2.93 -18.60
CA SER A 141 12.63 3.57 -17.38
C SER A 141 11.79 4.80 -17.69
N ILE A 142 10.86 5.11 -16.80
CA ILE A 142 10.00 6.30 -16.89
C ILE A 142 9.82 6.87 -15.49
N GLY A 143 10.11 8.16 -15.30
CA GLY A 143 10.04 8.81 -13.98
C GLY A 143 10.90 8.14 -12.89
N GLY A 144 12.00 7.46 -13.28
CA GLY A 144 12.83 6.68 -12.37
C GLY A 144 12.30 5.26 -12.07
N TYR A 145 11.10 4.91 -12.56
CA TYR A 145 10.54 3.57 -12.46
C TYR A 145 11.07 2.66 -13.58
N ALA A 146 11.55 1.47 -13.23
CA ALA A 146 12.12 0.50 -14.17
C ALA A 146 11.03 -0.30 -14.92
N ILE A 147 10.21 0.39 -15.72
CA ILE A 147 9.03 -0.17 -16.40
C ILE A 147 9.37 -1.37 -17.31
N GLY A 148 10.54 -1.37 -17.96
CA GLY A 148 10.98 -2.47 -18.81
C GLY A 148 11.21 -3.77 -18.04
N THR A 149 11.86 -3.67 -16.87
CA THR A 149 12.08 -4.81 -15.96
C THR A 149 10.76 -5.32 -15.43
N TRP A 150 9.91 -4.42 -14.90
CA TRP A 150 8.61 -4.77 -14.34
C TRP A 150 7.70 -5.49 -15.34
N LEU A 151 7.57 -4.98 -16.57
CA LEU A 151 6.80 -5.65 -17.63
C LEU A 151 7.40 -7.01 -18.01
N SER A 152 8.73 -7.14 -17.98
CA SER A 152 9.39 -8.42 -18.29
C SER A 152 9.13 -9.48 -17.22
N GLU A 153 9.13 -9.09 -15.94
CA GLU A 153 8.77 -9.97 -14.82
C GLU A 153 7.30 -10.42 -14.92
N LEU A 154 6.38 -9.50 -15.23
CA LEU A 154 4.96 -9.83 -15.42
C LEU A 154 4.73 -10.75 -16.63
N ARG A 155 5.47 -10.55 -17.73
CA ARG A 155 5.43 -11.45 -18.89
C ARG A 155 5.93 -12.85 -18.53
N ALA A 156 6.98 -12.96 -17.72
CA ALA A 156 7.45 -14.26 -17.25
C ALA A 156 6.39 -14.95 -16.37
N ALA A 157 5.79 -14.23 -15.42
CA ALA A 157 4.71 -14.73 -14.58
C ALA A 157 3.46 -15.12 -15.38
N ALA A 158 3.18 -14.42 -16.48
CA ALA A 158 2.06 -14.72 -17.38
C ALA A 158 2.23 -16.06 -18.13
N GLN A 159 3.45 -16.58 -18.27
CA GLN A 159 3.73 -17.89 -18.87
C GLN A 159 3.63 -19.04 -17.88
N VAL A 160 3.59 -18.75 -16.58
CA VAL A 160 3.44 -19.75 -15.53
C VAL A 160 1.97 -20.22 -15.48
N PRO A 161 1.68 -21.53 -15.44
CA PRO A 161 0.32 -22.04 -15.32
C PRO A 161 -0.40 -21.51 -14.09
N ALA A 162 -1.70 -21.22 -14.19
CA ALA A 162 -2.48 -20.53 -13.15
C ALA A 162 -2.46 -21.25 -11.79
N GLU A 163 -2.33 -22.57 -11.79
CA GLU A 163 -2.24 -23.42 -10.61
C GLU A 163 -0.85 -23.47 -9.95
N GLU A 164 0.19 -22.93 -10.60
CA GLU A 164 1.56 -22.97 -10.12
C GLU A 164 1.96 -21.70 -9.36
N GLN A 165 2.86 -21.86 -8.40
CA GLN A 165 3.39 -20.73 -7.65
C GLN A 165 4.15 -19.79 -8.58
N GLY A 166 3.82 -18.50 -8.53
CA GLY A 166 4.41 -17.48 -9.40
C GLY A 166 3.59 -17.18 -10.65
N ALA A 167 2.43 -17.82 -10.82
CA ALA A 167 1.44 -17.42 -11.80
C ALA A 167 1.02 -15.96 -11.61
N LEU A 168 0.87 -15.26 -12.73
CA LEU A 168 0.30 -13.91 -12.72
C LEU A 168 -1.17 -13.97 -12.28
N ASP A 169 -1.54 -13.10 -11.34
CA ASP A 169 -2.93 -12.95 -10.92
C ASP A 169 -3.84 -12.63 -12.14
N PRO A 170 -4.95 -13.35 -12.34
CA PRO A 170 -5.85 -13.11 -13.48
C PRO A 170 -6.39 -11.69 -13.58
N GLU A 171 -6.63 -11.03 -12.44
CA GLU A 171 -7.10 -9.65 -12.40
C GLU A 171 -5.98 -8.69 -12.84
N TRP A 172 -4.75 -8.94 -12.41
CA TRP A 172 -3.59 -8.15 -12.86
C TRP A 172 -3.37 -8.29 -14.37
N ARG A 173 -3.51 -9.50 -14.91
CA ARG A 173 -3.49 -9.72 -16.37
C ARG A 173 -4.58 -8.88 -17.06
N ARG A 174 -5.82 -8.96 -16.58
CA ARG A 174 -6.97 -8.23 -17.14
C ARG A 174 -6.72 -6.73 -17.18
N GLN A 175 -6.16 -6.15 -16.11
CA GLN A 175 -5.85 -4.72 -16.03
C GLN A 175 -4.73 -4.29 -16.99
N LEU A 176 -3.75 -5.15 -17.28
CA LEU A 176 -2.73 -4.88 -18.30
C LEU A 176 -3.31 -4.95 -19.71
N GLU A 177 -4.21 -5.91 -19.97
CA GLU A 177 -4.90 -6.08 -21.26
C GLU A 177 -5.84 -4.89 -21.58
N GLU A 178 -6.41 -4.25 -20.56
CA GLU A 178 -7.17 -3.00 -20.73
C GLU A 178 -6.31 -1.84 -21.23
N ILE A 179 -5.01 -1.82 -20.89
CA ILE A 179 -4.08 -0.80 -21.36
C ILE A 179 -3.58 -1.16 -22.78
N ASP A 180 -3.09 -2.39 -22.95
CA ASP A 180 -2.58 -2.91 -24.22
C ASP A 180 -2.94 -4.40 -24.34
N PRO A 181 -3.88 -4.79 -25.21
CA PRO A 181 -4.25 -6.19 -25.43
C PRO A 181 -3.08 -7.08 -25.90
N TRP A 182 -2.00 -6.47 -26.40
CA TRP A 182 -0.82 -7.15 -26.92
C TRP A 182 0.41 -7.00 -26.00
N TRP A 183 0.21 -6.64 -24.73
CA TRP A 183 1.29 -6.38 -23.78
C TRP A 183 2.21 -7.60 -23.56
N CYS A 184 1.66 -8.82 -23.64
CA CYS A 184 2.37 -10.09 -23.51
C CYS A 184 2.23 -10.90 -24.82
N PRO A 185 3.12 -10.69 -25.81
CA PRO A 185 3.09 -11.46 -27.04
C PRO A 185 3.33 -12.96 -26.77
N ALA A 186 2.70 -13.80 -27.60
CA ALA A 186 2.84 -15.26 -27.56
C ALA A 186 4.23 -15.74 -28.02
#